data_AF-A0A850QL17-F1
#
_entry.id   AF-A0A850QL17-F1
#
_cell.length_a   1.000
_cell.length_b   1.000
_cell.length_c   1.000
_cell.angle_alpha   90.00
_cell.angle_beta   90.00
_cell.angle_gamma   90.00
#
_symmetry.space_group_name_H-M   'P 1'
#
loop_
_entity.id
_entity.type
_entity.pdbx_description
1 polymer ?
#
loop_
_entity_poly.entity_id
_entity_poly.type
_entity_poly.pdbx_seq_one_letter_code
_entity_poly.pdbx_strand_id
1 'polypeptide(L)'
;MPTRRQSLSNLFLNKPSPQEQMHLQELEKLSVVHQGRPFLFDDGDLRMMYLTPHCMQSAMSRAEPERLLCAYSRMMMGFLLFHPAPRHIILIGLGGGSLLKYCYRHFPACRITALEISADVIAMRDQFNLPPDSERLTVIHADAAVWLRDHQENADVIFLDAYSEQGPVPALNSTEFYGDCQRCLSPDGVLVANIWGKPSAVAPMLYRLHRQFEQPVRWIRSEDSYNLLVFVSRHTISDDTLLQHLELCQEKFSELPLQQMLATFHRIQHHTDPNDLMPIIMPLRSVLVRDAKVPHTYTEWKARIQAMEQAAAADRNFLK
;
A
#
# COMPACT_ATOMS: atom_id res chain seq x y z
N MET A 1 11.31 25.88 -3.19
CA MET A 1 10.10 25.63 -4.00
C MET A 1 9.45 24.35 -3.51
N PRO A 2 8.15 24.34 -3.18
CA PRO A 2 7.49 23.16 -2.66
C PRO A 2 7.48 22.09 -3.75
N THR A 3 8.11 20.96 -3.47
CA THR A 3 8.17 19.81 -4.37
C THR A 3 6.77 19.23 -4.54
N ARG A 4 6.12 19.62 -5.64
CA ARG A 4 4.84 19.05 -6.10
C ARG A 4 4.93 17.52 -6.16
N ARG A 5 3.85 16.87 -5.71
CA ARG A 5 3.49 15.46 -5.88
C ARG A 5 4.19 14.81 -7.08
N GLN A 6 4.96 13.76 -6.84
CA GLN A 6 5.26 12.78 -7.87
C GLN A 6 4.44 11.54 -7.51
N SER A 7 3.18 11.54 -7.94
CA SER A 7 2.35 10.34 -7.88
C SER A 7 2.77 9.35 -8.97
N LEU A 8 2.08 8.22 -9.05
CA LEU A 8 2.10 7.30 -10.20
C LEU A 8 1.97 8.01 -11.57
N SER A 9 1.43 9.22 -11.65
CA SER A 9 1.34 9.97 -12.92
C SER A 9 2.64 10.65 -13.37
N ASN A 10 3.63 10.81 -12.48
CA ASN A 10 4.95 11.39 -12.80
C ASN A 10 6.03 10.31 -12.98
N LEU A 11 5.65 9.04 -13.00
CA LEU A 11 6.48 7.95 -13.54
C LEU A 11 6.79 8.14 -15.03
N PHE A 12 5.98 8.95 -15.70
CA PHE A 12 5.89 8.99 -17.15
C PHE A 12 6.57 10.26 -17.69
N LEU A 13 7.90 10.30 -17.59
CA LEU A 13 8.74 11.42 -18.04
C LEU A 13 9.04 11.41 -19.54
N ASN A 14 8.06 11.02 -20.36
CA ASN A 14 8.15 11.07 -21.82
C ASN A 14 6.96 11.83 -22.40
N LYS A 15 7.08 12.28 -23.66
CA LYS A 15 5.97 12.89 -24.40
C LYS A 15 4.80 11.91 -24.41
N PRO A 16 3.63 12.26 -23.85
CA PRO A 16 2.49 11.36 -23.81
C PRO A 16 2.08 11.01 -25.24
N SER A 17 1.76 9.74 -25.47
CA SER A 17 1.13 9.28 -26.71
C SER A 17 -0.18 10.05 -26.98
N PRO A 18 -0.70 10.09 -28.22
CA PRO A 18 -1.96 10.77 -28.51
C PRO A 18 -3.13 10.30 -27.62
N GLN A 19 -3.18 9.02 -27.29
CA GLN A 19 -4.17 8.45 -26.39
C GLN A 19 -4.01 8.95 -24.95
N GLU A 20 -2.77 9.05 -24.45
CA GLU A 20 -2.49 9.60 -23.12
C GLU A 20 -2.77 11.10 -23.04
N GLN A 21 -2.53 11.85 -24.11
CA GLN A 21 -2.91 13.27 -24.18
C GLN A 21 -4.42 13.44 -24.07
N MET A 22 -5.19 12.59 -24.76
CA MET A 22 -6.65 12.61 -24.69
C MET A 22 -7.15 12.24 -23.28
N HIS A 23 -6.53 11.24 -22.64
CA HIS A 23 -6.84 10.85 -21.27
C HIS A 23 -6.53 12.00 -20.30
N LEU A 24 -5.34 12.62 -20.40
CA LEU A 24 -4.96 13.76 -19.56
C LEU A 24 -5.91 14.95 -19.72
N GLN A 25 -6.31 15.30 -20.94
CA GLN A 25 -7.29 16.35 -21.19
C GLN A 25 -8.63 16.06 -20.52
N GLU A 26 -9.07 14.80 -20.52
CA GLU A 26 -10.30 14.43 -19.85
C GLU A 26 -10.18 14.49 -18.33
N LEU A 27 -9.06 14.04 -17.76
CA LEU A 27 -8.78 14.18 -16.33
C LEU A 27 -8.71 15.65 -15.90
N GLU A 28 -8.14 16.53 -16.73
CA GLU A 28 -8.11 17.98 -16.48
C GLU A 28 -9.53 18.54 -16.39
N LYS A 29 -10.41 18.21 -17.33
CA LYS A 29 -11.82 18.62 -17.28
C LYS A 29 -12.52 18.10 -16.02
N LEU A 30 -12.37 16.81 -15.72
CA LEU A 30 -12.97 16.21 -14.51
C LEU A 30 -12.46 16.89 -13.24
N SER A 31 -11.17 17.22 -13.16
CA SER A 31 -10.62 17.91 -11.99
C SER A 31 -11.22 19.30 -11.76
N VAL A 32 -11.56 20.02 -12.84
CA VAL A 32 -12.26 21.32 -12.75
C VAL A 32 -13.69 21.13 -12.23
N VAL A 33 -14.39 20.10 -12.71
CA VAL A 33 -15.76 19.78 -12.27
C VAL A 33 -15.80 19.41 -10.79
N HIS A 34 -14.81 18.62 -10.33
CA HIS A 34 -14.78 18.09 -8.98
C HIS A 34 -14.09 19.01 -7.95
N GLN A 35 -13.47 20.12 -8.38
CA GLN A 35 -12.97 21.19 -7.51
C GLN A 35 -12.07 20.70 -6.35
N GLY A 36 -11.13 19.81 -6.65
CA GLY A 36 -10.19 19.26 -5.67
C GLY A 36 -10.73 18.09 -4.84
N ARG A 37 -11.98 17.67 -5.05
CA ARG A 37 -12.50 16.40 -4.53
C ARG A 37 -12.00 15.23 -5.40
N PRO A 38 -11.89 14.02 -4.82
CA PRO A 38 -11.65 12.82 -5.61
C PRO A 38 -12.67 12.67 -6.74
N PHE A 39 -12.26 12.06 -7.85
CA PHE A 39 -13.11 11.79 -9.00
C PHE A 39 -12.75 10.46 -9.67
N LEU A 40 -13.71 9.91 -10.41
CA LEU A 40 -13.57 8.63 -11.10
C LEU A 40 -13.15 8.84 -12.55
N PHE A 41 -12.37 7.89 -13.06
CA PHE A 41 -12.12 7.72 -14.47
C PHE A 41 -12.19 6.23 -14.82
N ASP A 42 -13.06 5.88 -15.76
CA ASP A 42 -13.23 4.51 -16.22
C ASP A 42 -12.58 4.35 -17.61
N ASP A 43 -11.75 3.30 -17.78
CA ASP A 43 -11.16 2.92 -19.07
C ASP A 43 -11.30 1.40 -19.29
N GLY A 44 -12.35 1.01 -20.02
CA GLY A 44 -12.71 -0.38 -20.23
C GLY A 44 -13.13 -1.05 -18.91
N ASP A 45 -12.41 -2.10 -18.52
CA ASP A 45 -12.63 -2.81 -17.25
C ASP A 45 -12.00 -2.08 -16.05
N LEU A 46 -11.15 -1.08 -16.28
CA LEU A 46 -10.49 -0.37 -15.19
C LEU A 46 -11.38 0.76 -14.67
N ARG A 47 -11.58 0.79 -13.36
CA ARG A 47 -12.09 1.94 -12.62
C ARG A 47 -11.00 2.53 -11.75
N MET A 48 -10.72 3.81 -11.92
CA MET A 48 -9.64 4.50 -11.23
C MET A 48 -10.17 5.70 -10.45
N MET A 49 -9.61 5.92 -9.26
CA MET A 49 -9.85 7.12 -8.46
C MET A 49 -8.66 8.06 -8.59
N TYR A 50 -8.94 9.31 -8.90
CA TYR A 50 -7.96 10.38 -8.98
C TYR A 50 -8.25 11.46 -7.94
N LEU A 51 -7.20 12.03 -7.35
CA LEU A 51 -7.32 13.24 -6.54
C LEU A 51 -6.96 14.50 -7.36
N THR A 52 -6.01 14.33 -8.29
CA THR A 52 -5.68 15.34 -9.31
C THR A 52 -5.47 14.62 -10.64
N PRO A 53 -5.45 15.31 -11.79
CA PRO A 53 -5.14 14.68 -13.09
C PRO A 53 -3.81 13.94 -13.10
N HIS A 54 -2.92 14.37 -12.20
CA HIS A 54 -1.61 13.81 -11.97
C HIS A 54 -1.53 13.07 -10.64
N CYS A 55 -2.60 12.40 -10.22
CA CYS A 55 -2.52 11.40 -9.17
C CYS A 55 -3.70 10.46 -9.16
N MET A 56 -3.48 9.29 -9.73
CA MET A 56 -4.26 8.10 -9.44
C MET A 56 -3.94 7.64 -8.01
N GLN A 57 -4.97 7.53 -7.18
CA GLN A 57 -4.88 6.99 -5.82
C GLN A 57 -5.19 5.49 -5.78
N SER A 58 -6.13 5.04 -6.59
CA SER A 58 -6.55 3.64 -6.59
C SER A 58 -7.04 3.20 -7.97
N ALA A 59 -6.97 1.90 -8.22
CA ALA A 59 -7.47 1.25 -9.42
C ALA A 59 -8.13 -0.09 -9.05
N MET A 60 -9.20 -0.43 -9.75
CA MET A 60 -10.00 -1.63 -9.54
C MET A 60 -10.42 -2.22 -10.90
N SER A 61 -10.41 -3.54 -11.01
CA SER A 61 -11.05 -4.25 -12.13
C SER A 61 -12.55 -4.31 -11.85
N ARG A 62 -13.37 -3.93 -12.83
CA ARG A 62 -14.83 -3.96 -12.69
C ARG A 62 -15.36 -5.39 -12.78
N ALA A 63 -14.68 -6.27 -13.52
CA ALA A 63 -14.97 -7.70 -13.58
C ALA A 63 -14.54 -8.45 -12.30
N GLU A 64 -13.41 -8.08 -11.69
CA GLU A 64 -12.89 -8.69 -10.46
C GLU A 64 -12.58 -7.63 -9.39
N PRO A 65 -13.60 -6.99 -8.75
CA PRO A 65 -13.39 -5.88 -7.82
C PRO A 65 -12.47 -6.18 -6.64
N GLU A 66 -12.42 -7.42 -6.19
CA GLU A 66 -11.64 -7.85 -5.03
C GLU A 66 -10.17 -8.13 -5.36
N ARG A 67 -9.79 -8.12 -6.63
CA ARG A 67 -8.44 -8.42 -7.08
C ARG A 67 -7.51 -7.23 -6.81
N LEU A 68 -6.33 -7.52 -6.27
CA LEU A 68 -5.28 -6.54 -6.07
C LEU A 68 -4.57 -6.23 -7.40
N LEU A 69 -4.96 -5.14 -8.06
CA LEU A 69 -4.37 -4.72 -9.35
C LEU A 69 -2.97 -4.11 -9.21
N CYS A 70 -2.76 -3.24 -8.23
CA CYS A 70 -1.47 -2.56 -8.04
C CYS A 70 -0.47 -3.49 -7.34
N ALA A 71 0.79 -3.55 -7.80
CA ALA A 71 1.79 -4.42 -7.22
C ALA A 71 2.10 -4.07 -5.77
N TYR A 72 2.10 -2.78 -5.41
CA TYR A 72 2.30 -2.38 -4.01
C TYR A 72 1.23 -3.00 -3.10
N SER A 73 -0.03 -3.06 -3.54
CA SER A 73 -1.13 -3.62 -2.74
C SER A 73 -0.98 -5.13 -2.54
N ARG A 74 -0.53 -5.87 -3.58
CA ARG A 74 -0.16 -7.28 -3.44
C ARG A 74 1.02 -7.46 -2.49
N MET A 75 2.01 -6.57 -2.55
CA MET A 75 3.18 -6.66 -1.68
C MET A 75 2.86 -6.26 -0.24
N MET A 76 1.90 -5.39 0.03
CA MET A 76 1.44 -5.13 1.40
C MET A 76 0.89 -6.39 2.07
N MET A 77 0.33 -7.32 1.30
CA MET A 77 -0.07 -8.66 1.81
C MET A 77 1.11 -9.51 2.28
N GLY A 78 2.35 -9.08 2.08
CA GLY A 78 3.54 -9.68 2.68
C GLY A 78 3.52 -9.74 4.21
N PHE A 79 2.57 -9.06 4.87
CA PHE A 79 2.29 -9.27 6.29
C PHE A 79 2.03 -10.75 6.61
N LEU A 80 1.53 -11.54 5.65
CA LEU A 80 1.28 -12.97 5.80
C LEU A 80 2.52 -13.77 6.19
N LEU A 81 3.72 -13.30 5.81
CA LEU A 81 4.98 -13.89 6.26
C LEU A 81 5.21 -13.69 7.76
N PHE A 82 4.59 -12.67 8.36
CA PHE A 82 4.70 -12.34 9.78
C PHE A 82 3.52 -12.87 10.59
N HIS A 83 2.32 -12.80 10.05
CA HIS A 83 1.08 -13.14 10.72
C HIS A 83 0.08 -13.77 9.71
N PRO A 84 0.09 -15.10 9.52
CA PRO A 84 -0.65 -15.76 8.42
C PRO A 84 -2.17 -15.83 8.62
N ALA A 85 -2.66 -15.66 9.85
CA ALA A 85 -4.07 -15.85 10.21
C ALA A 85 -4.62 -14.69 11.06
N PRO A 86 -4.69 -13.46 10.51
CA PRO A 86 -5.13 -12.29 11.26
C PRO A 86 -6.61 -12.40 11.66
N ARG A 87 -6.92 -11.99 12.90
CA ARG A 87 -8.28 -11.86 13.43
C ARG A 87 -8.75 -10.42 13.50
N HIS A 88 -7.84 -9.45 13.56
CA HIS A 88 -8.18 -8.03 13.52
C HIS A 88 -7.18 -7.23 12.68
N ILE A 89 -7.70 -6.51 11.68
CA ILE A 89 -6.93 -5.62 10.82
C ILE A 89 -7.43 -4.19 11.00
N ILE A 90 -6.50 -3.25 11.18
CA ILE A 90 -6.77 -1.82 11.04
C ILE A 90 -6.15 -1.33 9.73
N LEU A 91 -6.93 -0.65 8.91
CA LEU A 91 -6.50 -0.05 7.65
C LEU A 91 -6.52 1.47 7.78
N ILE A 92 -5.37 2.11 7.72
CA ILE A 92 -5.23 3.58 7.70
C ILE A 92 -5.13 4.03 6.24
N GLY A 93 -6.16 4.75 5.78
CA GLY A 93 -6.34 5.11 4.37
C GLY A 93 -7.22 4.08 3.65
N LEU A 94 -8.36 4.52 3.12
CA LEU A 94 -9.31 3.65 2.44
C LEU A 94 -8.99 3.50 0.95
N GLY A 95 -8.70 4.62 0.28
CA GLY A 95 -8.56 4.66 -1.18
C GLY A 95 -9.80 4.07 -1.88
N GLY A 96 -9.58 3.26 -2.92
CA GLY A 96 -10.63 2.45 -3.54
C GLY A 96 -10.93 1.14 -2.80
N GLY A 97 -10.40 0.95 -1.59
CA GLY A 97 -10.65 -0.21 -0.73
C GLY A 97 -10.10 -1.54 -1.23
N SER A 98 -9.02 -1.56 -2.03
CA SER A 98 -8.48 -2.81 -2.60
C SER A 98 -7.99 -3.77 -1.51
N LEU A 99 -7.20 -3.28 -0.55
CA LEU A 99 -6.73 -4.09 0.60
C LEU A 99 -7.89 -4.55 1.47
N LEU A 100 -8.86 -3.66 1.74
CA LEU A 100 -10.05 -3.96 2.52
C LEU A 100 -10.83 -5.11 1.90
N LYS A 101 -11.20 -5.00 0.62
CA LYS A 101 -11.96 -6.04 -0.09
C LYS A 101 -11.22 -7.37 -0.09
N TYR A 102 -9.95 -7.36 -0.48
CA TYR A 102 -9.13 -8.57 -0.51
C TYR A 102 -9.05 -9.24 0.88
N CYS A 103 -8.79 -8.48 1.94
CA CYS A 103 -8.76 -9.03 3.29
C CYS A 103 -10.14 -9.54 3.74
N TYR A 104 -11.21 -8.81 3.43
CA TYR A 104 -12.58 -9.18 3.80
C TYR A 104 -12.99 -10.52 3.19
N ARG A 105 -12.60 -10.78 1.93
CA ARG A 105 -12.85 -12.06 1.25
C ARG A 105 -11.97 -13.20 1.76
N HIS A 106 -10.67 -12.97 1.93
CA HIS A 106 -9.73 -14.06 2.19
C HIS A 106 -9.61 -14.44 3.68
N PHE A 107 -10.06 -13.57 4.60
CA PHE A 107 -10.08 -13.81 6.05
C PHE A 107 -11.51 -13.71 6.62
N PRO A 108 -12.35 -14.76 6.45
CA PRO A 108 -13.74 -14.75 6.89
C PRO A 108 -13.94 -14.60 8.40
N ALA A 109 -12.92 -14.88 9.21
CA ALA A 109 -12.93 -14.73 10.66
C ALA A 109 -12.32 -13.40 11.15
N CYS A 110 -11.88 -12.54 10.24
CA CYS A 110 -11.22 -11.28 10.58
C CYS A 110 -12.21 -10.12 10.67
N ARG A 111 -12.05 -9.29 11.70
CA ARG A 111 -12.64 -7.96 11.83
C ARG A 111 -11.73 -6.94 11.16
N ILE A 112 -12.30 -6.02 10.39
CA ILE A 112 -11.56 -4.96 9.68
C ILE A 112 -12.11 -3.61 10.11
N THR A 113 -11.22 -2.73 10.58
CA THR A 113 -11.53 -1.33 10.88
C THR A 113 -10.76 -0.45 9.90
N ALA A 114 -11.45 0.27 9.01
CA ALA A 114 -10.82 1.21 8.09
C ALA A 114 -11.00 2.65 8.60
N LEU A 115 -9.89 3.38 8.73
CA LEU A 115 -9.85 4.78 9.13
C LEU A 115 -9.54 5.64 7.90
N GLU A 116 -10.45 6.53 7.54
CA GLU A 116 -10.30 7.43 6.40
C GLU A 116 -10.65 8.87 6.81
N ILE A 117 -9.80 9.82 6.43
CA ILE A 117 -9.93 11.23 6.79
C ILE A 117 -10.83 11.99 5.80
N SER A 118 -10.99 11.49 4.58
CA SER A 118 -11.78 12.11 3.53
C SER A 118 -13.18 11.50 3.45
N ALA A 119 -14.19 12.28 3.86
CA ALA A 119 -15.59 11.93 3.64
C ALA A 119 -15.92 11.69 2.15
N ASP A 120 -15.27 12.40 1.23
CA ASP A 120 -15.48 12.23 -0.21
C ASP A 120 -14.96 10.85 -0.70
N VAL A 121 -13.83 10.36 -0.16
CA VAL A 121 -13.34 9.01 -0.47
C VAL A 121 -14.29 7.95 0.07
N ILE A 122 -14.80 8.12 1.30
CA ILE A 122 -15.79 7.20 1.88
C ILE A 122 -17.08 7.19 1.05
N ALA A 123 -17.50 8.34 0.53
CA ALA A 123 -18.67 8.45 -0.34
C ALA A 123 -18.53 7.71 -1.68
N MET A 124 -17.30 7.33 -2.07
CA MET A 124 -17.03 6.52 -3.28
C MET A 124 -17.10 5.01 -3.05
N ARG A 125 -17.45 4.55 -1.84
CA ARG A 125 -17.42 3.13 -1.48
C ARG A 125 -18.23 2.23 -2.42
N ASP A 126 -19.41 2.68 -2.85
CA ASP A 126 -20.31 1.89 -3.69
C ASP A 126 -19.77 1.75 -5.12
N GLN A 127 -19.14 2.82 -5.61
CA GLN A 127 -18.49 2.84 -6.92
C GLN A 127 -17.27 1.91 -6.95
N PHE A 128 -16.69 1.57 -5.80
CA PHE A 128 -15.61 0.61 -5.65
C PHE A 128 -16.04 -0.74 -5.07
N ASN A 129 -17.35 -1.03 -5.04
CA ASN A 129 -17.93 -2.29 -4.60
C ASN A 129 -17.46 -2.73 -3.20
N LEU A 130 -17.25 -1.77 -2.29
CA LEU A 130 -16.93 -2.10 -0.91
C LEU A 130 -18.14 -2.79 -0.26
N PRO A 131 -17.91 -3.85 0.55
CA PRO A 131 -18.99 -4.43 1.33
C PRO A 131 -19.57 -3.40 2.31
N PRO A 132 -20.86 -3.50 2.65
CA PRO A 132 -21.45 -2.65 3.67
C PRO A 132 -20.83 -2.93 5.04
N ASP A 133 -20.94 -1.97 5.94
CA ASP A 133 -20.51 -2.15 7.33
C ASP A 133 -21.30 -3.31 7.98
N SER A 134 -20.62 -4.07 8.83
CA SER A 134 -21.13 -5.26 9.52
C SER A 134 -20.33 -5.49 10.80
N GLU A 135 -20.63 -6.57 11.53
CA GLU A 135 -19.79 -6.98 12.68
C GLU A 135 -18.31 -7.23 12.29
N ARG A 136 -18.06 -7.54 11.01
CA ARG A 136 -16.72 -7.80 10.48
C ARG A 136 -16.07 -6.60 9.83
N LEU A 137 -16.80 -5.53 9.52
CA LEU A 137 -16.27 -4.38 8.81
C LEU A 137 -16.86 -3.08 9.35
N THR A 138 -15.99 -2.14 9.69
CA THR A 138 -16.39 -0.77 10.01
C THR A 138 -15.50 0.22 9.26
N VAL A 139 -16.13 1.17 8.54
CA VAL A 139 -15.42 2.30 7.91
C VAL A 139 -15.70 3.55 8.74
N ILE A 140 -14.65 4.09 9.37
CA ILE A 140 -14.74 5.23 10.28
C ILE A 140 -14.15 6.45 9.61
N HIS A 141 -14.94 7.52 9.52
CA HIS A 141 -14.45 8.84 9.13
C HIS A 141 -13.68 9.46 10.30
N ALA A 142 -12.36 9.38 10.26
CA ALA A 142 -11.48 9.82 11.36
C ALA A 142 -10.08 10.18 10.87
N ASP A 143 -9.44 11.09 11.61
CA ASP A 143 -7.98 11.23 11.60
C ASP A 143 -7.38 10.04 12.36
N ALA A 144 -6.59 9.20 11.67
CA ALA A 144 -6.02 8.00 12.26
C ALA A 144 -5.02 8.28 13.39
N ALA A 145 -4.29 9.40 13.36
CA ALA A 145 -3.36 9.76 14.44
C ALA A 145 -4.12 10.10 15.72
N VAL A 146 -5.21 10.85 15.61
CA VAL A 146 -6.11 11.14 16.74
C VAL A 146 -6.77 9.85 17.23
N TRP A 147 -7.30 9.05 16.31
CA TRP A 147 -8.03 7.84 16.65
C TRP A 147 -7.16 6.82 17.38
N LEU A 148 -5.95 6.52 16.90
CA LEU A 148 -5.03 5.57 17.54
C LEU A 148 -4.45 6.07 18.86
N ARG A 149 -4.32 7.39 19.03
CA ARG A 149 -3.94 7.97 20.33
C ARG A 149 -5.00 7.70 21.39
N ASP A 150 -6.27 7.86 21.01
CA ASP A 150 -7.39 7.87 21.93
C ASP A 150 -8.03 6.46 22.12
N HIS A 151 -7.63 5.47 21.30
CA HIS A 151 -8.11 4.09 21.38
C HIS A 151 -6.99 3.12 21.74
N GLN A 152 -7.38 2.01 22.38
CA GLN A 152 -6.53 0.85 22.56
C GLN A 152 -7.17 -0.31 21.80
N GLU A 153 -6.43 -0.85 20.84
CA GLU A 153 -6.84 -1.99 20.05
C GLU A 153 -5.86 -3.15 20.25
N ASN A 154 -6.25 -4.31 19.74
CA ASN A 154 -5.41 -5.51 19.70
C ASN A 154 -5.39 -6.02 18.25
N ALA A 155 -4.87 -5.20 17.34
CA ALA A 155 -4.83 -5.49 15.91
C ALA A 155 -3.65 -6.40 15.55
N ASP A 156 -3.90 -7.45 14.79
CA ASP A 156 -2.82 -8.32 14.31
C ASP A 156 -2.07 -7.67 13.15
N VAL A 157 -2.75 -6.82 12.38
CA VAL A 157 -2.15 -6.05 11.29
C VAL A 157 -2.65 -4.61 11.36
N ILE A 158 -1.72 -3.67 11.27
CA ILE A 158 -2.03 -2.28 10.93
C ILE A 158 -1.45 -2.01 9.54
N PHE A 159 -2.30 -1.65 8.59
CA PHE A 159 -1.87 -1.09 7.33
C PHE A 159 -1.79 0.43 7.44
N LEU A 160 -0.66 1.00 7.03
CA LEU A 160 -0.48 2.44 6.84
C LEU A 160 -0.34 2.70 5.33
N ASP A 161 -1.45 3.12 4.71
CA ASP A 161 -1.54 3.43 3.28
C ASP A 161 -2.21 4.80 3.06
N ALA A 162 -1.73 5.80 3.79
CA ALA A 162 -2.29 7.15 3.79
C ALA A 162 -1.28 8.19 3.29
N TYR A 163 -1.73 9.00 2.34
CA TYR A 163 -0.91 10.03 1.70
C TYR A 163 -1.70 11.31 1.46
N SER A 164 -0.99 12.43 1.59
CA SER A 164 -1.49 13.71 1.10
C SER A 164 -1.04 13.98 -0.34
N GLU A 165 -1.58 15.03 -0.95
CA GLU A 165 -1.06 15.55 -2.22
C GLU A 165 0.42 15.95 -2.14
N GLN A 166 0.94 16.23 -0.94
CA GLN A 166 2.29 16.73 -0.72
C GLN A 166 3.28 15.61 -0.31
N GLY A 167 2.81 14.37 -0.19
CA GLY A 167 3.61 13.22 0.23
C GLY A 167 3.19 12.67 1.60
N PRO A 168 4.13 12.05 2.36
CA PRO A 168 3.86 11.49 3.67
C PRO A 168 3.19 12.52 4.59
N VAL A 169 2.10 12.13 5.24
CA VAL A 169 1.40 12.99 6.20
C VAL A 169 2.29 13.11 7.44
N PRO A 170 2.74 14.31 7.84
CA PRO A 170 3.64 14.47 8.99
C PRO A 170 3.10 13.85 10.28
N ALA A 171 1.79 13.96 10.52
CA ALA A 171 1.11 13.36 11.67
C ALA A 171 1.16 11.82 11.69
N LEU A 172 1.32 11.17 10.53
CA LEU A 172 1.45 9.72 10.40
C LEU A 172 2.93 9.29 10.28
N ASN A 173 3.86 10.22 10.54
CA ASN A 173 5.29 10.03 10.39
C ASN A 173 6.08 10.64 11.57
N SER A 174 5.60 10.40 12.78
CA SER A 174 6.25 10.81 14.03
C SER A 174 6.51 9.62 14.94
N THR A 175 7.40 9.82 15.92
CA THR A 175 7.68 8.79 16.94
C THR A 175 6.44 8.48 17.76
N GLU A 176 5.67 9.50 18.13
CA GLU A 176 4.44 9.39 18.90
C GLU A 176 3.42 8.52 18.15
N PHE A 177 3.19 8.82 16.86
CA PHE A 177 2.29 8.03 16.04
C PHE A 177 2.72 6.57 15.92
N TYR A 178 4.02 6.30 15.75
CA TYR A 178 4.51 4.92 15.73
C TYR A 178 4.39 4.22 17.08
N GLY A 179 4.51 4.95 18.19
CA GLY A 179 4.20 4.44 19.52
C GLY A 179 2.72 4.10 19.69
N ASP A 180 1.82 4.92 19.13
CA ASP A 180 0.38 4.66 19.12
C ASP A 180 0.04 3.43 18.27
N CYS A 181 0.63 3.28 17.09
CA CYS A 181 0.53 2.07 16.27
C CYS A 181 1.03 0.83 17.03
N GLN A 182 2.23 0.91 17.64
CA GLN A 182 2.80 -0.20 18.40
C GLN A 182 1.91 -0.60 19.59
N ARG A 183 1.28 0.36 20.27
CA ARG A 183 0.35 0.11 21.37
C ARG A 183 -0.93 -0.59 20.91
N CYS A 184 -1.44 -0.24 19.72
CA CYS A 184 -2.67 -0.80 19.15
C CYS A 184 -2.47 -2.18 18.48
N LEU A 185 -1.23 -2.59 18.23
CA LEU A 185 -0.91 -3.91 17.71
C LEU A 185 -1.02 -4.98 18.79
N SER A 186 -1.41 -6.20 18.43
CA SER A 186 -1.29 -7.38 19.30
C SER A 186 0.18 -7.76 19.53
N PRO A 187 0.53 -8.53 20.58
CA PRO A 187 1.93 -8.92 20.82
C PRO A 187 2.62 -9.55 19.61
N ASP A 188 1.85 -10.27 18.78
CA ASP A 188 2.30 -10.92 17.55
C ASP A 188 2.00 -10.11 16.28
N GLY A 189 1.59 -8.85 16.45
CA GLY A 189 1.10 -8.00 15.40
C GLY A 189 2.22 -7.34 14.57
N VAL A 190 1.85 -6.94 13.35
CA VAL A 190 2.74 -6.32 12.36
C VAL A 190 2.16 -5.02 11.82
N LEU A 191 2.99 -3.97 11.77
CA LEU A 191 2.71 -2.76 11.01
C LEU A 191 3.27 -2.94 9.60
N VAL A 192 2.44 -2.67 8.60
CA VAL A 192 2.84 -2.60 7.19
C VAL A 192 2.57 -1.22 6.65
N ALA A 193 3.63 -0.49 6.29
CA ALA A 193 3.53 0.84 5.71
C ALA A 193 3.88 0.80 4.24
N ASN A 194 2.97 1.30 3.40
CA ASN A 194 3.31 1.75 2.07
C ASN A 194 3.83 3.18 2.19
N ILE A 195 5.03 3.42 1.67
CA ILE A 195 5.64 4.75 1.71
C ILE A 195 6.24 5.11 0.35
N TRP A 196 6.45 6.41 0.14
CA TRP A 196 7.15 6.91 -1.02
C TRP A 196 7.94 8.17 -0.65
N GLY A 197 9.10 8.33 -1.27
CA GLY A 197 9.93 9.52 -1.10
C GLY A 197 11.37 9.29 -1.51
N LYS A 198 12.16 10.37 -1.52
CA LYS A 198 13.61 10.28 -1.73
C LYS A 198 14.25 9.50 -0.56
N PRO A 199 15.39 8.81 -0.78
CA PRO A 199 16.12 8.12 0.28
C PRO A 199 16.32 8.96 1.56
N SER A 200 16.63 10.25 1.42
CA SER A 200 16.83 11.17 2.55
C SER A 200 15.56 11.50 3.35
N ALA A 201 14.38 11.34 2.75
CA ALA A 201 13.09 11.50 3.43
C ALA A 201 12.61 10.20 4.06
N VAL A 202 12.95 9.06 3.45
CA VAL A 202 12.56 7.72 3.90
C VAL A 202 13.47 7.20 5.02
N ALA A 203 14.78 7.42 4.95
CA ALA A 203 15.72 6.90 5.93
C ALA A 203 15.41 7.34 7.39
N PRO A 204 15.04 8.62 7.67
CA PRO A 204 14.63 9.02 9.01
C PRO A 204 13.40 8.27 9.53
N MET A 205 12.46 7.94 8.65
CA MET A 205 11.25 7.20 8.98
C MET A 205 11.57 5.76 9.37
N LEU A 206 12.37 5.10 8.52
CA LEU A 206 12.89 3.76 8.74
C LEU A 206 13.65 3.65 10.07
N TYR A 207 14.47 4.66 10.38
CA TYR A 207 15.15 4.76 11.67
C TYR A 207 14.18 4.93 12.84
N ARG A 208 13.19 5.84 12.74
CA ARG A 208 12.17 6.04 13.79
C ARG A 208 11.40 4.75 14.09
N LEU A 209 10.97 4.02 13.06
CA LEU A 209 10.30 2.72 13.24
C LEU A 209 11.20 1.72 13.95
N HIS A 210 12.47 1.60 13.55
CA HIS A 210 13.41 0.70 14.19
C HIS A 210 13.63 1.05 15.68
N ARG A 211 13.75 2.34 15.99
CA ARG A 211 13.91 2.83 17.37
C ARG A 211 12.66 2.65 18.22
N GLN A 212 11.47 2.87 17.64
CA GLN A 212 10.21 2.75 18.35
C GLN A 212 9.87 1.29 18.66
N PHE A 213 10.06 0.41 17.68
CA PHE A 213 9.71 -1.00 17.84
C PHE A 213 10.81 -1.81 18.53
N GLU A 214 12.06 -1.35 18.49
CA GLU A 214 13.23 -2.10 18.93
C GLU A 214 13.35 -3.48 18.25
N GLN A 215 12.79 -3.59 17.04
CA GLN A 215 12.76 -4.81 16.23
C GLN A 215 13.37 -4.57 14.83
N PRO A 216 13.80 -5.64 14.13
CA PRO A 216 14.27 -5.52 12.76
C PRO A 216 13.17 -5.00 11.83
N VAL A 217 13.42 -3.85 11.21
CA VAL A 217 12.55 -3.31 10.15
C VAL A 217 12.95 -3.94 8.83
N ARG A 218 12.00 -4.61 8.18
CA ARG A 218 12.14 -5.18 6.85
C ARG A 218 11.51 -4.28 5.81
N TRP A 219 12.13 -4.11 4.66
CA TRP A 219 11.57 -3.27 3.60
C TRP A 219 11.94 -3.76 2.20
N ILE A 220 11.11 -3.40 1.23
CA ILE A 220 11.24 -3.82 -0.17
C ILE A 220 10.60 -2.78 -1.09
N ARG A 221 11.13 -2.59 -2.30
CA ARG A 221 10.51 -1.73 -3.31
C ARG A 221 9.48 -2.50 -4.12
N SER A 222 8.38 -1.85 -4.45
CA SER A 222 7.38 -2.40 -5.35
C SER A 222 7.89 -2.52 -6.79
N GLU A 223 7.43 -3.55 -7.51
CA GLU A 223 7.90 -3.83 -8.87
C GLU A 223 7.40 -2.81 -9.90
N ASP A 224 6.19 -2.26 -9.69
CA ASP A 224 5.50 -1.40 -10.65
C ASP A 224 5.65 0.10 -10.34
N SER A 225 6.38 0.45 -9.28
CA SER A 225 6.43 1.81 -8.76
C SER A 225 7.66 2.06 -7.87
N TYR A 226 7.78 3.28 -7.34
CA TYR A 226 8.78 3.64 -6.33
C TYR A 226 8.25 3.51 -4.90
N ASN A 227 7.11 2.86 -4.73
CA ASN A 227 6.57 2.56 -3.42
C ASN A 227 7.55 1.64 -2.69
N LEU A 228 7.84 1.96 -1.43
CA LEU A 228 8.57 1.11 -0.52
C LEU A 228 7.57 0.53 0.47
N LEU A 229 7.57 -0.78 0.63
CA LEU A 229 6.77 -1.48 1.60
C LEU A 229 7.66 -1.77 2.79
N VAL A 230 7.22 -1.37 3.98
CA VAL A 230 7.96 -1.49 5.23
C VAL A 230 7.16 -2.34 6.19
N PHE A 231 7.83 -3.30 6.83
CA PHE A 231 7.26 -4.28 7.74
C PHE A 231 8.02 -4.22 9.06
N VAL A 232 7.29 -4.09 10.16
CA VAL A 232 7.85 -4.18 11.51
C VAL A 232 6.85 -4.81 12.46
N SER A 233 7.27 -5.89 13.11
CA SER A 233 6.47 -6.61 14.11
C SER A 233 6.81 -6.15 15.52
N ARG A 234 5.89 -6.37 16.48
CA ARG A 234 6.13 -6.08 17.91
C ARG A 234 7.11 -7.04 18.58
N HIS A 235 7.34 -8.19 17.98
CA HIS A 235 8.27 -9.22 18.47
C HIS A 235 9.32 -9.57 17.40
N THR A 236 10.39 -10.19 17.84
CA THR A 236 11.43 -10.72 16.95
C THR A 236 10.90 -11.96 16.24
N ILE A 237 10.84 -11.91 14.91
CA ILE A 237 10.52 -13.07 14.07
C ILE A 237 11.80 -13.63 13.44
N SER A 238 12.05 -14.92 13.65
CA SER A 238 13.17 -15.64 13.07
C SER A 238 12.94 -15.89 11.58
N ASP A 239 14.03 -16.10 10.83
CA ASP A 239 13.91 -16.39 9.40
C ASP A 239 13.28 -17.78 9.15
N ASP A 240 13.46 -18.74 10.07
CA ASP A 240 12.79 -20.04 10.03
C ASP A 240 11.26 -19.90 10.18
N THR A 241 10.79 -19.04 11.09
CA THR A 241 9.35 -18.77 11.23
C THR A 241 8.77 -18.10 9.98
N LEU A 242 9.52 -17.19 9.35
CA LEU A 242 9.09 -16.60 8.07
C LEU A 242 8.96 -17.64 6.96
N LEU A 243 9.89 -18.61 6.90
CA LEU A 243 9.83 -19.72 5.94
C LEU A 243 8.63 -20.64 6.21
N GLN A 244 8.36 -20.97 7.47
CA GLN A 244 7.17 -21.74 7.86
C GLN A 244 5.88 -21.02 7.45
N HIS A 245 5.79 -19.71 7.69
CA HIS A 245 4.63 -18.93 7.28
C HIS A 245 4.49 -18.84 5.75
N LEU A 246 5.60 -18.76 5.01
CA LEU A 246 5.58 -18.86 3.55
C LEU A 246 4.97 -20.19 3.10
N GLU A 247 5.40 -21.31 3.68
CA GLU A 247 4.87 -22.64 3.36
C GLU A 247 3.36 -22.74 3.61
N LEU A 248 2.87 -22.14 4.71
CA LEU A 248 1.44 -22.10 5.04
C LEU A 248 0.62 -21.23 4.06
N CYS A 249 1.23 -20.17 3.49
CA CYS A 249 0.49 -19.17 2.72
C CYS A 249 0.61 -19.36 1.20
N GLN A 250 1.72 -19.91 0.70
CA GLN A 250 2.06 -19.89 -0.73
C GLN A 250 1.04 -20.62 -1.62
N GLU A 251 0.38 -21.67 -1.11
CA GLU A 251 -0.65 -22.40 -1.86
C GLU A 251 -1.96 -21.60 -1.92
N LYS A 252 -2.42 -21.11 -0.76
CA LYS A 252 -3.68 -20.35 -0.64
C LYS A 252 -3.61 -18.98 -1.33
N PHE A 253 -2.43 -18.37 -1.34
CA PHE A 253 -2.18 -17.02 -1.84
C PHE A 253 -1.13 -17.03 -2.96
N SER A 254 -1.29 -17.96 -3.91
CA SER A 254 -0.33 -18.19 -5.01
C SER A 254 -0.18 -17.00 -5.96
N GLU A 255 -1.14 -16.07 -5.99
CA GLU A 255 -1.07 -14.83 -6.74
C GLU A 255 -0.17 -13.76 -6.10
N LEU A 256 0.22 -13.95 -4.84
CA LEU A 256 1.06 -13.01 -4.09
C LEU A 256 2.54 -13.37 -4.22
N PRO A 257 3.45 -12.39 -4.37
CA PRO A 257 4.88 -12.64 -4.57
C PRO A 257 5.62 -12.98 -3.25
N LEU A 258 5.02 -13.75 -2.33
CA LEU A 258 5.53 -13.95 -0.97
C LEU A 258 6.94 -14.53 -0.93
N GLN A 259 7.22 -15.55 -1.76
CA GLN A 259 8.55 -16.17 -1.84
C GLN A 259 9.62 -15.19 -2.33
N GLN A 260 9.30 -14.44 -3.39
CA GLN A 260 10.19 -13.42 -3.93
C GLN A 260 10.45 -12.32 -2.92
N MET A 261 9.41 -11.88 -2.20
CA MET A 261 9.53 -10.87 -1.16
C MET A 261 10.46 -11.33 -0.03
N LEU A 262 10.26 -12.56 0.48
CA LEU A 262 11.10 -13.10 1.54
C LEU A 262 12.58 -13.15 1.13
N ALA A 263 12.86 -13.53 -0.12
CA ALA A 263 14.23 -13.59 -0.66
C ALA A 263 14.89 -12.22 -0.87
N THR A 264 14.10 -11.13 -0.94
CA THR A 264 14.60 -9.80 -1.35
C THR A 264 14.38 -8.71 -0.29
N PHE A 265 13.92 -9.08 0.91
CA PHE A 265 13.82 -8.11 2.00
C PHE A 265 15.17 -7.51 2.36
N HIS A 266 15.21 -6.19 2.36
CA HIS A 266 16.25 -5.45 3.04
C HIS A 266 15.93 -5.38 4.53
N ARG A 267 16.95 -5.43 5.37
CA ARG A 267 16.82 -5.29 6.83
C ARG A 267 17.61 -4.08 7.28
N ILE A 268 17.01 -3.25 8.12
CA ILE A 268 17.79 -2.28 8.89
C ILE A 268 18.55 -3.08 9.94
N GLN A 269 19.88 -3.11 9.81
CA GLN A 269 20.75 -3.60 10.89
C GLN A 269 20.75 -2.60 12.05
N HIS A 270 21.11 -3.06 13.25
CA HIS A 270 21.22 -2.18 14.42
C HIS A 270 21.99 -0.91 14.08
N HIS A 271 21.30 0.22 14.15
CA HIS A 271 21.83 1.53 13.82
C HIS A 271 21.79 2.41 15.07
N THR A 272 22.96 2.82 15.55
CA THR A 272 23.13 3.41 16.88
C THR A 272 23.14 4.93 16.88
N ASP A 273 23.56 5.58 15.80
CA ASP A 273 23.67 7.05 15.72
C ASP A 273 22.48 7.67 14.95
N PRO A 274 21.58 8.44 15.60
CA PRO A 274 20.48 9.12 14.91
C PRO A 274 20.93 10.13 13.84
N ASN A 275 22.20 10.56 13.85
CA ASN A 275 22.72 11.55 12.92
C ASN A 275 23.38 10.93 11.67
N ASP A 276 23.73 9.64 11.69
CA ASP A 276 24.42 8.97 10.57
C ASP A 276 23.47 8.07 9.77
N LEU A 277 22.49 8.63 9.06
CA LEU A 277 21.55 7.81 8.29
C LEU A 277 22.13 7.19 7.01
N MET A 278 23.44 7.35 6.72
CA MET A 278 24.05 6.86 5.48
C MET A 278 23.94 5.35 5.27
N PRO A 279 24.08 4.48 6.29
CA PRO A 279 23.89 3.04 6.14
C PRO A 279 22.47 2.64 5.70
N ILE A 280 21.47 3.49 5.95
CA ILE A 280 20.08 3.30 5.49
C ILE A 280 19.90 3.94 4.10
N ILE A 281 20.46 5.13 3.89
CA ILE A 281 20.35 5.87 2.62
C ILE A 281 21.01 5.13 1.46
N MET A 282 22.16 4.48 1.66
CA MET A 282 22.90 3.83 0.57
C MET A 282 22.13 2.66 -0.06
N PRO A 283 21.60 1.68 0.70
CA PRO A 283 20.69 0.67 0.15
C PRO A 283 19.45 1.27 -0.51
N LEU A 284 18.84 2.31 0.08
CA LEU A 284 17.70 2.97 -0.54
C LEU A 284 18.07 3.58 -1.89
N ARG A 285 19.26 4.15 -2.05
CA ARG A 285 19.74 4.70 -3.32
C ARG A 285 19.97 3.64 -4.38
N SER A 286 20.41 2.43 -4.03
CA SER A 286 20.59 1.35 -5.00
C SER A 286 19.27 0.72 -5.43
N VAL A 287 18.27 0.72 -4.54
CA VAL A 287 16.96 0.13 -4.79
C VAL A 287 16.00 1.11 -5.47
N LEU A 288 16.02 2.39 -5.10
CA LEU A 288 15.18 3.45 -5.66
C LEU A 288 15.81 4.09 -6.92
N VAL A 289 16.38 3.26 -7.79
CA VAL A 289 16.86 3.67 -9.11
C VAL A 289 15.78 3.41 -10.16
N ARG A 290 15.73 4.26 -11.20
CA ARG A 290 14.94 3.96 -12.40
C ARG A 290 15.42 2.66 -13.01
N ASP A 291 14.50 1.73 -13.23
CA ASP A 291 14.74 0.57 -14.05
C ASP A 291 13.62 0.39 -15.09
N ALA A 292 13.92 -0.42 -16.11
CA ALA A 292 12.98 -0.72 -17.18
C ALA A 292 11.78 -1.56 -16.72
N LYS A 293 11.79 -2.06 -15.47
CA LYS A 293 10.67 -2.80 -14.91
C LYS A 293 9.61 -1.87 -14.36
N VAL A 294 9.83 -0.57 -14.18
CA VAL A 294 8.75 0.33 -13.78
C VAL A 294 8.09 0.94 -15.03
N PRO A 295 6.77 0.81 -15.24
CA PRO A 295 6.12 1.42 -16.40
C PRO A 295 6.39 2.91 -16.48
N HIS A 296 6.68 3.39 -17.69
CA HIS A 296 6.95 4.78 -18.02
C HIS A 296 5.82 5.45 -18.80
N THR A 297 4.72 4.73 -19.05
CA THR A 297 3.49 5.29 -19.64
C THR A 297 2.25 4.63 -19.02
N TYR A 298 1.11 5.30 -19.11
CA TYR A 298 -0.19 4.70 -18.75
C TYR A 298 -0.46 3.46 -19.62
N THR A 299 -0.11 3.54 -20.90
CA THR A 299 -0.26 2.43 -21.86
C THR A 299 0.56 1.21 -21.46
N GLU A 300 1.82 1.37 -21.05
CA GLU A 300 2.66 0.27 -20.55
C GLU A 300 2.09 -0.33 -19.26
N TRP A 301 1.64 0.51 -18.33
CA TRP A 301 1.03 0.04 -17.09
C TRP A 301 -0.23 -0.78 -17.38
N LYS A 302 -1.13 -0.26 -18.23
CA LYS A 302 -2.36 -0.95 -18.64
C LYS A 302 -2.06 -2.28 -19.35
N ALA A 303 -1.10 -2.29 -20.28
CA ALA A 303 -0.70 -3.49 -20.98
C ALA A 303 -0.20 -4.58 -20.02
N ARG A 304 0.48 -4.21 -18.94
CA ARG A 304 0.90 -5.16 -17.90
C ARG A 304 -0.26 -5.71 -17.09
N ILE A 305 -1.21 -4.86 -16.68
CA ILE A 305 -2.41 -5.32 -15.99
C ILE A 305 -3.15 -6.34 -16.88
N GLN A 306 -3.31 -6.05 -18.17
CA GLN A 306 -3.93 -6.95 -19.14
C GLN A 306 -3.15 -8.26 -19.33
N ALA A 307 -1.81 -8.20 -19.39
CA ALA A 307 -0.98 -9.40 -19.47
C ALA A 307 -1.12 -10.28 -18.22
N MET A 308 -1.19 -9.67 -17.03
CA MET A 308 -1.44 -10.38 -15.77
C MET A 308 -2.84 -11.00 -15.72
N GLU A 309 -3.85 -10.36 -16.31
CA GLU A 309 -5.19 -10.91 -16.45
C GLU A 309 -5.21 -12.14 -17.36
N GLN A 310 -4.52 -12.07 -18.49
CA GLN A 310 -4.40 -13.18 -19.43
C GLN A 310 -3.67 -14.38 -18.83
N ALA A 311 -2.57 -14.15 -18.10
CA ALA A 311 -1.84 -15.20 -17.39
C ALA A 311 -2.73 -15.89 -16.34
N ALA A 312 -3.42 -15.11 -15.49
CA ALA A 312 -4.31 -15.66 -14.47
C ALA A 312 -5.54 -16.39 -15.04
N ALA A 313 -6.00 -16.02 -16.25
CA ALA A 313 -7.07 -16.72 -16.94
C ALA A 313 -6.58 -18.05 -17.56
N ALA A 314 -5.34 -18.09 -18.06
CA ALA A 314 -4.74 -19.31 -18.59
C ALA A 314 -4.55 -20.37 -17.49
N ASP A 315 -4.06 -19.96 -16.32
CA ASP A 315 -3.88 -20.86 -15.17
C ASP A 315 -5.23 -21.43 -14.66
N ARG A 316 -6.28 -20.62 -14.65
CA ARG A 316 -7.65 -21.07 -14.28
C ARG A 316 -8.26 -22.06 -15.27
N ASN A 317 -7.88 -22.00 -16.54
CA ASN A 317 -8.34 -22.95 -17.56
C ASN A 317 -7.51 -24.25 -17.57
N PHE A 318 -6.29 -24.23 -17.03
CA PHE A 318 -5.44 -25.42 -16.89
C PHE A 318 -5.85 -26.31 -15.70
N LEU A 319 -6.56 -25.74 -14.72
CA LEU A 319 -7.06 -26.41 -13.51
C LEU A 319 -8.52 -26.91 -13.63
N LYS A 320 -9.14 -26.79 -14.81
CA LYS A 320 -10.47 -27.35 -15.13
C LYS A 320 -10.33 -28.54 -16.08
#